data_AF-A0A1F2YDS5-F1
#
_entry.id   AF-A0A1F2YDS5-F1
#
_cell.length_a   1.000
_cell.length_b   1.000
_cell.length_c   1.000
_cell.angle_alpha   90.00
_cell.angle_beta   90.00
_cell.angle_gamma   90.00
#
_symmetry.space_group_name_H-M   'P 1'
#
loop_
_entity.id
_entity.type
_entity.pdbx_description
1 polymer ?
#
loop_
_entity_poly.entity_id
_entity_poly.type
_entity_poly.pdbx_seq_one_letter_code
_entity_poly.pdbx_strand_id
1 'polypeptide(L)'
;MIAAESALLSILCVVLTVYTLILFVKVLASWAVMFGFRPPISGPMRWFFDLLDDVTEPVLRPLRAIIPPLRAGGVGLDISIIVAFVILAVLRTALNC
;
A
#
# COMPACT_ATOMS: atom_id res chain seq x y z
N MET A 1 -10.89 31.86 -6.51
CA MET A 1 -9.77 30.94 -6.78
C MET A 1 -9.31 30.18 -5.54
N ILE A 2 -9.42 30.75 -4.32
CA ILE A 2 -8.96 30.15 -3.04
C ILE A 2 -9.79 28.92 -2.57
N ALA A 3 -11.10 28.85 -2.86
CA ALA A 3 -11.95 27.75 -2.38
C ALA A 3 -11.73 26.41 -3.13
N ALA A 4 -11.36 26.48 -4.42
CA ALA A 4 -11.06 25.28 -5.21
C ALA A 4 -9.68 24.70 -4.84
N GLU A 5 -8.73 25.57 -4.50
CA GLU A 5 -7.38 25.18 -4.09
C GLU A 5 -7.40 24.42 -2.75
N SER A 6 -8.19 24.89 -1.77
CA SER A 6 -8.39 24.20 -0.50
C SER A 6 -9.24 22.93 -0.63
N ALA A 7 -10.24 22.92 -1.51
CA ALA A 7 -11.02 21.72 -1.80
C ALA A 7 -10.15 20.63 -2.46
N LEU A 8 -9.28 20.99 -3.42
CA LEU A 8 -8.37 20.05 -4.05
C LEU A 8 -7.36 19.48 -3.05
N LEU A 9 -6.74 20.32 -2.23
CA LEU A 9 -5.79 19.89 -1.20
C LEU A 9 -6.44 18.96 -0.17
N SER A 10 -7.64 19.28 0.30
CA SER A 10 -8.37 18.42 1.24
C SER A 10 -8.72 17.05 0.63
N ILE A 11 -9.20 17.01 -0.61
CA ILE A 11 -9.46 15.75 -1.33
C ILE A 11 -8.16 14.94 -1.45
N LEU A 12 -7.05 15.58 -1.81
CA LEU A 12 -5.77 14.92 -1.99
C LEU A 12 -5.23 14.33 -0.66
N CYS A 13 -5.35 15.07 0.43
CA CYS A 13 -5.01 14.58 1.78
C CYS A 13 -5.88 13.40 2.23
N VAL A 14 -7.17 13.40 1.89
CA VAL A 14 -8.06 12.27 2.13
C VAL A 14 -7.60 11.06 1.31
N VAL A 15 -7.31 11.23 0.02
CA VAL A 15 -6.82 10.15 -0.85
C VAL A 15 -5.51 9.57 -0.33
N LEU A 16 -4.54 10.40 0.07
CA LEU A 16 -3.29 9.95 0.67
C LEU A 16 -3.53 9.18 1.97
N THR A 17 -4.48 9.61 2.79
CA THR A 17 -4.86 8.90 4.02
C THR A 17 -5.46 7.53 3.73
N VAL A 18 -6.42 7.47 2.81
CA VAL A 18 -7.06 6.21 2.39
C VAL A 18 -6.02 5.26 1.80
N TYR A 19 -5.13 5.76 0.95
CA TYR A 19 -4.08 4.94 0.35
C TYR A 19 -3.08 4.42 1.40
N THR A 20 -2.76 5.23 2.42
CA THR A 20 -1.96 4.80 3.59
C THR A 20 -2.64 3.64 4.32
N LEU A 21 -3.96 3.70 4.53
CA LEU A 21 -4.72 2.62 5.15
C LEU A 21 -4.73 1.35 4.29
N ILE A 22 -4.85 1.48 2.97
CA ILE A 22 -4.78 0.32 2.04
C ILE A 22 -3.41 -0.37 2.15
N LEU A 23 -2.32 0.40 2.14
CA LEU A 23 -0.98 -0.17 2.35
C LEU A 23 -0.84 -0.81 3.74
N PHE A 24 -1.48 -0.26 4.77
CA PHE A 24 -1.47 -0.86 6.10
C PHE A 24 -2.13 -2.24 6.09
N VAL A 25 -3.29 -2.36 5.46
CA VAL A 25 -3.94 -3.67 5.26
C VAL A 25 -3.05 -4.61 4.45
N LYS A 26 -2.33 -4.11 3.43
CA LYS A 26 -1.39 -4.92 2.64
C LYS A 26 -0.24 -5.47 3.48
N VAL A 27 0.30 -4.69 4.42
CA VAL A 27 1.31 -5.16 5.39
C VAL A 27 0.73 -6.29 6.25
N LEU A 28 -0.45 -6.08 6.82
CA LEU A 28 -1.11 -7.09 7.65
C LEU A 28 -1.39 -8.37 6.87
N ALA A 29 -1.83 -8.26 5.62
CA ALA A 29 -2.01 -9.38 4.70
C ALA A 29 -0.69 -10.15 4.47
N SER A 30 0.41 -9.44 4.22
CA SER A 30 1.73 -10.04 4.04
C SER A 30 2.19 -10.80 5.30
N TRP A 31 2.02 -10.19 6.48
CA TRP A 31 2.36 -10.83 7.74
C TRP A 31 1.47 -12.02 8.06
N ALA A 32 0.17 -11.94 7.78
CA ALA A 32 -0.73 -13.08 7.93
C ALA A 32 -0.19 -14.29 7.16
N VAL A 33 0.20 -14.09 5.89
CA VAL A 33 0.79 -15.16 5.07
C VAL A 33 2.09 -15.70 5.66
N MET A 34 2.94 -14.82 6.19
CA MET A 34 4.19 -15.21 6.88
C MET A 34 3.94 -16.07 8.13
N PHE A 35 2.88 -15.79 8.89
CA PHE A 35 2.47 -16.58 10.05
C PHE A 35 1.71 -17.87 9.68
N GLY A 36 1.64 -18.22 8.40
CA GLY A 36 1.05 -19.48 7.92
C GLY A 36 -0.39 -19.37 7.43
N PHE A 37 -0.97 -18.16 7.37
CA PHE A 37 -2.26 -17.96 6.72
C PHE A 37 -2.13 -18.24 5.21
N ARG A 38 -3.06 -19.02 4.67
CA ARG A 38 -3.11 -19.29 3.23
C ARG A 38 -4.40 -18.69 2.67
N PRO A 39 -4.32 -17.66 1.82
CA PRO A 39 -5.52 -17.10 1.21
C PRO A 39 -6.23 -18.16 0.36
N PRO A 40 -7.58 -18.22 0.39
CA PRO A 40 -8.34 -19.20 -0.36
C PRO A 40 -8.18 -18.99 -1.86
N ILE A 41 -8.36 -20.06 -2.64
CA ILE A 41 -8.18 -20.06 -4.10
C ILE A 41 -9.36 -19.34 -4.80
N SER A 42 -10.56 -19.37 -4.20
CA SER A 42 -11.76 -18.75 -4.73
C SER A 42 -12.63 -18.15 -3.63
N GLY A 43 -13.60 -17.31 -4.02
CA GLY A 43 -14.57 -16.70 -3.11
C GLY A 43 -14.28 -15.24 -2.75
N PRO A 44 -15.12 -14.64 -1.88
CA PRO A 44 -15.09 -13.20 -1.60
C PRO A 44 -13.77 -12.74 -0.95
N MET A 45 -13.15 -13.59 -0.15
CA MET A 45 -11.84 -13.30 0.46
C MET A 45 -10.72 -13.24 -0.60
N ARG A 46 -10.75 -14.12 -1.61
CA ARG A 46 -9.77 -14.10 -2.71
C ARG A 46 -9.88 -12.80 -3.50
N TRP A 47 -11.11 -12.42 -3.84
CA TRP A 47 -11.39 -11.16 -4.54
C TRP A 47 -10.85 -9.94 -3.76
N PHE A 48 -10.94 -9.94 -2.44
CA PHE A 48 -10.36 -8.88 -1.62
C PHE A 48 -8.83 -8.80 -1.71
N PHE A 49 -8.15 -9.96 -1.65
CA PHE A 49 -6.70 -10.00 -1.85
C PHE A 49 -6.29 -9.54 -3.26
N ASP A 50 -7.03 -9.98 -4.29
CA ASP A 50 -6.81 -9.55 -5.68
C ASP A 50 -7.00 -8.05 -5.84
N LEU A 51 -8.05 -7.47 -5.25
CA LEU A 51 -8.28 -6.03 -5.26
C LEU A 51 -7.15 -5.26 -4.56
N LEU A 52 -6.67 -5.76 -3.41
CA LEU A 52 -5.52 -5.18 -2.73
C LEU A 52 -4.26 -5.24 -3.58
N ASP A 53 -4.00 -6.37 -4.23
CA ASP A 53 -2.91 -6.52 -5.19
C ASP A 53 -3.07 -5.51 -6.33
N ASP A 54 -4.21 -5.46 -7.02
CA ASP A 54 -4.46 -4.57 -8.15
C ASP A 54 -4.27 -3.08 -7.82
N VAL A 55 -4.66 -2.67 -6.60
CA VAL A 55 -4.50 -1.27 -6.16
C VAL A 55 -3.05 -0.96 -5.76
N THR A 56 -2.32 -1.92 -5.19
CA THR A 56 -0.98 -1.66 -4.65
C THR A 56 0.13 -1.94 -5.66
N GLU A 57 -0.06 -2.90 -6.56
CA GLU A 57 0.89 -3.32 -7.58
C GLU A 57 1.35 -2.21 -8.53
N PRO A 58 0.52 -1.27 -9.04
CA PRO A 58 1.02 -0.18 -9.90
C PRO A 58 2.06 0.70 -9.21
N VAL A 59 2.01 0.81 -7.87
CA VAL A 59 2.98 1.59 -7.08
C VAL A 59 4.15 0.71 -6.62
N LEU A 60 3.88 -0.53 -6.22
CA LEU A 60 4.91 -1.44 -5.70
C LEU A 60 5.78 -2.07 -6.79
N ARG A 61 5.23 -2.35 -7.97
CA ARG A 61 5.96 -2.95 -9.10
C ARG A 61 7.19 -2.16 -9.56
N PRO A 62 7.13 -0.83 -9.78
CA PRO A 62 8.33 -0.06 -10.09
C PRO A 62 9.31 -0.02 -8.92
N LEU A 63 8.81 0.02 -7.67
CA LEU A 63 9.68 -0.03 -6.48
C LEU A 63 10.42 -1.37 -6.37
N ARG A 64 9.77 -2.49 -6.70
CA ARG A 64 10.38 -3.84 -6.73
C ARG A 64 11.43 -3.99 -7.83
N ALA A 65 11.33 -3.21 -8.92
CA ALA A 65 12.35 -3.20 -9.97
C ALA A 65 13.66 -2.53 -9.49
N ILE A 66 13.57 -1.59 -8.57
CA ILE A 66 14.73 -0.88 -8.01
C ILE A 66 15.27 -1.62 -6.78
N ILE A 67 14.39 -2.10 -5.91
CA ILE A 67 14.73 -2.76 -4.64
C ILE A 67 14.15 -4.17 -4.67
N PRO A 68 14.97 -5.19 -4.98
CA PRO A 68 14.50 -6.57 -5.04
C PRO A 68 13.87 -6.99 -3.70
N PRO A 69 12.79 -7.79 -3.73
CA PRO A 69 12.13 -8.24 -2.50
C PRO A 69 13.11 -9.11 -1.69
N LEU A 70 13.26 -8.78 -0.40
CA LEU A 70 14.03 -9.59 0.52
C LEU A 70 13.19 -10.80 0.90
N ARG A 71 13.64 -11.99 0.49
CA ARG A 71 12.95 -13.24 0.83
C ARG A 71 13.33 -13.64 2.25
N ALA A 72 12.36 -13.66 3.16
CA ALA A 72 12.53 -14.16 4.52
C ALA A 72 11.63 -15.38 4.73
N GLY A 73 12.23 -16.54 5.01
CA GLY A 73 11.46 -17.76 5.31
C GLY A 73 10.61 -18.32 4.15
N GLY A 74 11.00 -18.06 2.89
CA GLY A 74 10.25 -18.50 1.71
C GLY A 74 9.08 -17.59 1.31
N VAL A 75 8.81 -16.53 2.09
CA VAL A 75 7.85 -15.46 1.76
C VAL A 75 8.63 -14.20 1.38
N GLY A 76 8.26 -13.56 0.26
CA GLY A 76 8.82 -12.28 -0.13
C GLY A 76 8.39 -11.20 0.87
N LEU A 77 9.33 -10.70 1.65
CA LEU A 77 9.12 -9.56 2.53
C LEU A 77 9.32 -8.31 1.67
N ASP A 78 8.20 -7.71 1.25
CA ASP A 78 8.21 -6.56 0.36
C ASP A 78 8.70 -5.32 1.11
N ILE A 79 10.02 -5.11 1.12
CA ILE A 79 10.66 -3.87 1.58
C ILE A 79 10.09 -2.65 0.85
N SER A 80 9.62 -2.85 -0.38
CA SER A 80 8.88 -1.87 -1.18
C SER A 80 7.67 -1.28 -0.44
N ILE A 81 7.02 -2.03 0.46
CA ILE A 81 5.88 -1.52 1.24
C ILE A 81 6.35 -0.50 2.28
N ILE A 82 7.47 -0.77 2.97
CA ILE A 82 8.05 0.18 3.93
C ILE A 82 8.45 1.47 3.20
N VAL A 83 9.08 1.35 2.04
CA VAL A 83 9.45 2.49 1.20
C VAL A 83 8.22 3.28 0.77
N ALA A 84 7.15 2.61 0.36
CA ALA A 84 5.89 3.28 0.01
C ALA A 84 5.28 4.04 1.20
N PHE A 85 5.32 3.47 2.41
CA PHE A 85 4.91 4.16 3.63
C PHE A 85 5.74 5.42 3.90
N VAL A 86 7.06 5.35 3.74
CA VAL A 86 7.95 6.51 3.92
C VAL A 86 7.63 7.59 2.90
N ILE A 87 7.45 7.24 1.63
CA ILE A 87 7.09 8.19 0.57
C ILE A 87 5.76 8.89 0.90
N LEU A 88 4.75 8.14 1.32
CA LEU A 88 3.46 8.72 1.70
C LEU A 88 3.57 9.63 2.93
N ALA A 89 4.33 9.24 3.95
CA ALA A 89 4.54 10.05 5.14
C ALA A 89 5.23 11.39 4.80
N VAL A 90 6.23 11.36 3.91
CA VAL A 90 6.91 12.56 3.42
C VAL A 90 5.96 13.44 2.62
N LEU A 91 5.18 12.86 1.70
CA LEU A 91 4.19 13.61 0.89
C LEU A 91 3.15 14.28 1.76
N ARG A 92 2.62 13.57 2.76
CA ARG A 92 1.66 14.08 3.73
C ARG A 92 2.24 15.27 4.51
N THR A 93 3.42 15.08 5.11
CA THR A 93 4.13 16.13 5.85
C THR A 93 4.39 17.36 4.97
N ALA A 94 4.80 17.17 3.70
CA ALA A 94 5.05 18.25 2.76
C ALA A 94 3.77 19.02 2.36
N LEU A 95 2.63 18.33 2.30
CA LEU A 95 1.31 18.91 2.04
C LEU A 95 0.61 19.40 3.31
N ASN A 96 1.27 19.28 4.46
CA ASN A 96 0.76 19.64 5.77
C ASN A 96 -0.55 18.90 6.15
N CYS A 97 -0.58 17.62 5.79
CA CYS A 97 -1.57 16.61 6.18
C CYS A 97 -0.88 15.24 6.38
#